data_AF-A0A7Y6AB32-F1
#
_entry.id   AF-A0A7Y6AB32-F1
#
_cell.length_a   1.000
_cell.length_b   1.000
_cell.length_c   1.000
_cell.angle_alpha   90.00
_cell.angle_beta   90.00
_cell.angle_gamma   90.00
#
_symmetry.space_group_name_H-M   'P 1'
#
loop_
_entity.id
_entity.type
_entity.pdbx_description
1 polymer ?
#
loop_
_entity_poly.entity_id
_entity_poly.type
_entity_poly.pdbx_seq_one_letter_code
_entity_poly.pdbx_strand_id
1 'polypeptide(L)' 'DLAAEVRPRRAGDPARVVASPARIAKELDFCARFGVADMVASAWEGWSHSRKTGRTMA' A
#
# COMPACT_ATOMS: atom_id res chain seq x y z
N ASP A 1 -17.66 -3.26 -15.52
CA ASP A 1 -16.32 -3.82 -15.73
C ASP A 1 -15.37 -2.67 -16.06
N LEU A 2 -14.19 -2.61 -15.46
CA LEU A 2 -13.25 -1.51 -15.63
C LEU A 2 -11.89 -2.11 -15.97
N ALA A 3 -11.57 -2.15 -17.26
CA ALA A 3 -10.33 -2.76 -17.73
C ALA A 3 -9.13 -1.88 -17.34
N ALA A 4 -8.09 -2.50 -16.79
CA ALA A 4 -6.82 -1.82 -16.55
C ALA A 4 -6.10 -1.55 -17.89
N GLU A 5 -5.54 -0.36 -18.05
CA GLU A 5 -4.68 -0.02 -19.19
C GLU A 5 -3.25 -0.51 -18.94
N VAL A 6 -2.70 -1.29 -19.87
CA VAL A 6 -1.31 -1.77 -19.81
C VAL A 6 -0.41 -0.80 -20.57
N ARG A 7 0.62 -0.27 -19.89
CA ARG A 7 1.58 0.70 -20.46
C ARG A 7 3.03 0.18 -20.35
N PRO A 8 3.97 0.70 -21.17
CA PRO A 8 5.39 0.36 -21.07
C PRO A 8 5.98 0.71 -19.71
N ARG A 9 7.09 0.05 -19.35
CA ARG A 9 7.88 0.37 -18.15
C ARG A 9 8.34 1.83 -18.17
N ARG A 10 8.16 2.54 -17.06
CA ARG A 10 8.62 3.93 -16.92
C ARG A 10 10.15 3.99 -16.88
N ALA A 11 10.72 4.91 -17.64
CA ALA A 11 12.16 5.18 -17.60
C ALA A 11 12.58 5.69 -16.21
N GLY A 12 13.67 5.16 -15.68
CA GLY A 12 14.21 5.52 -14.36
C GLY A 12 13.86 4.55 -13.23
N ASP A 13 12.84 3.70 -13.39
CA ASP A 13 12.49 2.73 -12.35
C ASP A 13 13.45 1.53 -12.38
N PRO A 14 14.11 1.18 -11.25
CA PRO A 14 14.97 0.00 -11.16
C PRO A 14 14.15 -1.30 -11.11
N ALA A 15 14.78 -2.44 -11.44
CA ALA A 15 14.09 -3.73 -11.48
C ALA A 15 13.53 -4.17 -10.12
N ARG A 16 14.18 -3.76 -9.03
CA ARG A 16 13.81 -4.12 -7.66
C ARG A 16 14.35 -3.07 -6.68
N VAL A 17 13.53 -2.73 -5.69
CA VAL A 17 13.93 -1.94 -4.50
C VAL A 17 13.34 -2.62 -3.28
N VAL A 18 14.19 -3.18 -2.42
CA VAL A 18 13.77 -3.82 -1.16
C VAL A 18 14.73 -3.39 -0.06
N ALA A 19 14.20 -2.82 1.03
CA ALA A 19 14.99 -2.39 2.17
C ALA A 19 15.22 -3.55 3.15
N SER A 20 16.40 -3.57 3.80
CA SER A 20 16.65 -4.48 4.92
C SER A 20 16.05 -3.92 6.22
N PRO A 21 15.24 -4.69 6.97
CA PRO A 21 14.70 -4.27 8.25
C PRO A 21 15.67 -4.49 9.42
N ALA A 22 16.87 -5.01 9.18
CA ALA A 22 17.77 -5.46 10.25
C ALA A 22 18.12 -4.37 11.27
N ARG A 23 18.33 -3.13 10.81
CA ARG A 23 18.72 -2.01 11.69
C ARG A 23 17.60 -1.61 12.64
N ILE A 24 16.38 -1.48 12.13
CA ILE A 24 15.23 -1.05 12.94
C ILE A 24 14.82 -2.14 13.93
N ALA A 25 14.96 -3.41 13.55
CA ALA A 25 14.77 -4.54 14.47
C ALA A 25 15.80 -4.51 15.60
N LYS A 26 17.08 -4.27 15.29
CA LYS A 26 18.15 -4.22 16.30
C LYS A 26 18.00 -3.02 17.25
N GLU A 27 17.74 -1.83 16.70
CA GLU A 27 17.81 -0.59 17.48
C GLU A 27 16.52 -0.29 18.22
N LEU A 28 15.36 -0.71 17.69
CA LEU A 28 14.04 -0.33 18.20
C LEU A 28 13.14 -1.52 18.54
N ASP A 29 13.63 -2.76 18.42
CA ASP A 29 12.82 -3.98 18.57
C ASP A 29 11.57 -3.98 17.67
N PHE A 30 11.68 -3.31 16.52
CA PHE A 30 10.55 -3.16 15.59
C PHE A 30 10.50 -4.32 14.59
N CYS A 31 9.29 -4.84 14.37
CA CYS A 31 9.01 -5.82 13.33
C CYS A 31 7.73 -5.47 12.55
N ALA A 32 7.81 -5.43 11.22
CA ALA A 32 6.64 -5.33 10.36
C ALA A 32 5.83 -6.63 10.44
N ARG A 33 4.57 -6.52 10.85
CA ARG A 33 3.71 -7.69 11.16
C ARG A 33 2.57 -7.94 10.17
N PHE A 34 2.40 -7.07 9.19
CA PHE A 34 1.30 -7.12 8.22
C PHE A 34 1.81 -7.52 6.83
N GLY A 35 1.07 -8.40 6.17
CA GLY A 35 1.35 -8.82 4.80
C GLY A 35 0.64 -7.96 3.76
N VAL A 36 0.86 -8.26 2.48
CA VAL A 36 0.25 -7.53 1.35
C VAL A 36 -1.27 -7.57 1.39
N ALA A 37 -1.86 -8.72 1.75
CA ALA A 37 -3.31 -8.86 1.84
C ALA A 37 -3.92 -7.91 2.90
N ASP A 38 -3.30 -7.82 4.07
CA ASP A 38 -3.74 -6.92 5.15
C ASP A 38 -3.64 -5.45 4.74
N MET A 39 -2.56 -5.10 4.03
CA MET A 39 -2.36 -3.74 3.50
C MET A 39 -3.45 -3.36 2.49
N VAL A 40 -3.80 -4.26 1.57
CA VAL A 40 -4.85 -4.00 0.56
C VAL A 40 -6.22 -3.93 1.21
N ALA A 41 -6.54 -4.85 2.13
CA ALA A 41 -7.83 -4.89 2.81
C ALA A 41 -8.08 -3.59 3.61
N SER A 42 -7.12 -3.20 4.45
CA SER A 42 -7.25 -1.97 5.26
C SER A 42 -7.32 -0.70 4.42
N ALA A 43 -6.57 -0.62 3.31
CA ALA A 43 -6.65 0.50 2.37
C ALA A 43 -8.05 0.59 1.72
N TRP A 44 -8.63 -0.55 1.32
CA TRP A 44 -9.95 -0.60 0.71
C TRP A 44 -11.06 -0.22 1.70
N GLU A 45 -10.99 -0.71 2.93
CA GLU A 45 -11.93 -0.37 4.01
C GLU A 45 -11.88 1.14 4.29
N GLY A 46 -10.68 1.70 4.48
CA GLY A 46 -10.49 3.12 4.72
C GLY A 46 -11.02 4.00 3.58
N TRP A 47 -10.72 3.64 2.34
CA TRP A 47 -11.25 4.32 1.16
C TRP A 47 -12.79 4.25 1.12
N SER A 48 -13.37 3.07 1.35
CA SER A 48 -14.82 2.87 1.33
C SER A 48 -15.53 3.68 2.41
N HIS A 49 -14.95 3.78 3.61
CA HIS A 49 -15.48 4.61 4.68
C HIS A 49 -15.42 6.09 4.34
N SER A 50 -14.28 6.59 3.84
CA SER A 50 -14.13 8.01 3.47
C SER A 50 -15.19 8.48 2.46
N ARG A 51 -15.57 7.60 1.52
CA ARG A 51 -16.60 7.88 0.52
C ARG A 51 -18.01 7.87 1.06
N LYS A 52 -18.30 7.02 2.04
CA LYS A 52 -19.61 7.03 2.72
C LYS A 52 -19.78 8.32 3.51
N THR A 53 -18.76 8.72 4.27
CA THR A 53 -18.80 9.95 5.09
C THR A 53 -18.88 11.21 4.22
N GLY A 54 -18.13 11.27 3.10
CA GLY A 54 -18.22 12.40 2.16
C GLY A 54 -19.54 12.49 1.40
N ARG A 55 -20.34 11.41 1.35
CA ARG A 55 -21.65 11.37 0.67
C ARG A 55 -22.83 11.70 1.59
N THR A 56 -22.63 11.72 2.91
CA THR A 56 -23.66 12.11 3.88
C THR A 56 -23.60 13.60 4.25
N MET A 57 -22.50 14.29 3.88
CA MET A 57 -22.29 15.73 4.13
C MET A 57 -22.65 16.62 2.92
N ALA A 58 -23.27 16.06 1.88
CA ALA A 58 -23.83 16.74 0.71
C ALA A 58 -25.32 16.38 0.59
#